data_AF-A0A956P9U6-F1
#
_entry.id   AF-A0A956P9U6-F1
#
_cell.length_a   1.000
_cell.length_b   1.000
_cell.length_c   1.000
_cell.angle_alpha   90.00
_cell.angle_beta   90.00
_cell.angle_gamma   90.00
#
_symmetry.space_group_name_H-M   'P 1'
#
loop_
_entity.id
_entity.type
_entity.pdbx_description
1 polymer ?
#
loop_
_entity_poly.entity_id
_entity_poly.type
_entity_poly.pdbx_seq_one_letter_code
_entity_poly.pdbx_strand_id
1 'polypeptide(L)'
;MSGRAVRETLVIDEAFRSSFPAGEFRAFDDFVTAPGAVIKHESHSRVTVVERPSGVASERAARFAIKEYRHGPIRRLLSLFEVPKGQREFLNLQICRSLGVPTVEPVAYGVRRGWSGAVRSSFVVTAYVEAAEHLRAR
;
A
#
# COMPACT_ATOMS: atom_id res chain seq x y z
N MET A 1 -6.49 -26.80 17.20
CA MET A 1 -5.73 -25.56 16.89
C MET A 1 -6.73 -24.42 16.75
N SER A 2 -6.87 -23.59 17.78
CA SER A 2 -7.80 -22.44 17.75
C SER A 2 -7.24 -21.37 16.82
N GLY A 3 -7.91 -21.11 15.69
CA GLY A 3 -7.57 -20.01 14.79
C GLY A 3 -7.70 -18.67 15.53
N ARG A 4 -6.58 -18.11 15.99
CA ARG A 4 -6.59 -16.81 16.69
C ARG A 4 -6.97 -15.71 15.69
N ALA A 5 -8.00 -14.93 16.00
CA ALA A 5 -8.52 -13.89 15.12
C ALA A 5 -7.44 -12.83 14.77
N VAL A 6 -7.28 -12.60 13.47
CA VAL A 6 -6.47 -11.52 12.89
C VAL A 6 -7.42 -10.37 12.58
N ARG A 7 -7.03 -9.14 12.90
CA ARG A 7 -7.81 -7.94 12.56
C ARG A 7 -7.15 -7.22 11.39
N GLU A 8 -7.94 -6.95 10.37
CA GLU A 8 -7.48 -6.27 9.16
C GLU A 8 -8.24 -4.97 8.97
N THR A 9 -7.53 -3.94 8.52
CA THR A 9 -8.10 -2.69 8.06
C THR A 9 -7.62 -2.49 6.64
N LEU A 10 -8.56 -2.28 5.72
CA LEU A 10 -8.29 -2.09 4.30
C LEU A 10 -9.08 -0.88 3.82
N VAL A 11 -8.37 0.12 3.29
CA VAL A 11 -8.96 1.31 2.68
C VAL A 11 -8.46 1.39 1.25
N ILE A 12 -9.40 1.47 0.30
CA ILE A 12 -9.14 1.46 -1.12
C ILE A 12 -9.92 2.61 -1.74
N ASP A 13 -9.21 3.50 -2.43
CA ASP A 13 -9.78 4.62 -3.18
C ASP A 13 -10.48 4.14 -4.47
N GLU A 14 -11.42 4.93 -4.96
CA GLU A 14 -12.16 4.69 -6.19
C GLU A 14 -11.22 4.60 -7.40
N ALA A 15 -10.14 5.40 -7.43
CA ALA A 15 -9.15 5.36 -8.50
C ALA A 15 -8.45 4.00 -8.65
N PHE A 16 -8.23 3.29 -7.54
CA PHE A 16 -7.72 1.92 -7.58
C PHE A 16 -8.79 0.95 -8.07
N ARG A 17 -10.04 1.09 -7.58
CA ARG A 17 -11.18 0.22 -7.96
C ARG A 17 -11.57 0.37 -9.43
N SER A 18 -11.39 1.55 -10.03
CA SER A 18 -11.61 1.76 -11.46
C SER A 18 -10.49 1.17 -12.31
N SER A 19 -9.34 0.88 -11.70
CA SER A 19 -8.14 0.37 -12.37
C SER A 19 -8.00 -1.14 -12.29
N PHE A 20 -8.55 -1.79 -11.26
CA PHE A 20 -8.53 -3.25 -11.10
C PHE A 20 -9.96 -3.78 -10.95
N PRO A 21 -10.32 -4.92 -11.60
CA PRO A 21 -11.64 -5.51 -11.47
C PRO A 21 -12.06 -5.72 -10.02
N ALA A 22 -13.35 -5.47 -9.73
CA ALA A 22 -13.96 -5.67 -8.41
C ALA A 22 -13.97 -7.15 -8.01
N GLY A 23 -12.84 -7.66 -7.53
CA GLY A 23 -12.59 -9.11 -7.47
C GLY A 23 -11.18 -9.44 -7.05
N GLU A 24 -10.21 -8.76 -7.66
CA GLU A 24 -8.80 -9.14 -7.59
C GLU A 24 -8.15 -8.74 -6.27
N PHE A 25 -8.58 -7.62 -5.68
CA PHE A 25 -8.01 -7.06 -4.46
C PHE A 25 -9.10 -6.79 -3.42
N ARG A 26 -9.42 -7.79 -2.60
CA ARG A 26 -10.48 -7.75 -1.57
C ARG A 26 -9.96 -7.94 -0.15
N ALA A 27 -8.82 -8.60 0.00
CA ALA A 27 -8.18 -8.89 1.28
C ALA A 27 -6.76 -8.34 1.33
N PHE A 28 -6.18 -8.25 2.52
CA PHE A 28 -4.81 -7.76 2.68
C PHE A 28 -3.79 -8.61 1.89
N ASP A 29 -3.99 -9.93 1.85
CA ASP A 29 -3.06 -10.85 1.16
C ASP A 29 -3.00 -10.60 -0.34
N ASP A 30 -4.13 -10.29 -0.97
CA ASP A 30 -4.20 -10.00 -2.41
C ASP A 30 -3.20 -8.92 -2.82
N PHE A 31 -2.99 -7.90 -1.97
CA PHE A 31 -2.02 -6.83 -2.22
C PHE A 31 -0.58 -7.29 -2.02
N VAL A 32 -0.27 -7.99 -0.93
CA VAL A 32 1.13 -8.34 -0.60
C VAL A 32 1.65 -9.55 -1.36
N THR A 33 0.75 -10.37 -1.92
CA THR A 33 1.09 -11.49 -2.80
C THR A 33 0.82 -11.21 -4.27
N ALA A 34 0.42 -9.98 -4.62
CA ALA A 34 0.11 -9.60 -5.99
C ALA A 34 1.27 -9.95 -6.95
N PRO A 35 0.98 -10.57 -8.11
CA PRO A 35 2.00 -10.82 -9.10
C PRO A 35 2.52 -9.49 -9.67
N GLY A 36 3.85 -9.32 -9.73
CA GLY A 36 4.46 -8.09 -10.20
C GLY A 36 5.98 -8.07 -10.05
N ALA A 37 6.62 -7.04 -10.60
CA ALA A 37 8.07 -6.86 -10.53
C ALA A 37 8.48 -6.33 -9.15
N VAL A 38 9.33 -7.06 -8.44
CA VAL A 38 9.86 -6.60 -7.15
C VAL A 38 11.06 -5.69 -7.39
N ILE A 39 10.88 -4.39 -7.18
CA ILE A 39 11.92 -3.37 -7.41
C ILE A 39 12.75 -3.07 -6.15
N LYS A 40 12.28 -3.50 -4.97
CA LYS A 40 13.01 -3.39 -3.71
C LYS A 40 12.61 -4.50 -2.74
N HIS A 41 13.60 -5.11 -2.10
CA HIS A 41 13.36 -6.15 -1.09
C HIS A 41 14.40 -6.07 0.04
N GLU A 42 13.91 -5.84 1.25
CA GLU A 42 14.67 -5.77 2.49
C GLU A 42 13.99 -6.64 3.56
N SER A 43 14.68 -6.90 4.68
CA SER A 43 14.15 -7.71 5.79
C SER A 43 12.81 -7.22 6.36
N HIS A 44 12.54 -5.91 6.27
CA HIS A 44 11.34 -5.27 6.82
C HIS A 44 10.52 -4.50 5.78
N SER A 45 10.90 -4.52 4.50
CA SER A 45 10.17 -3.82 3.46
C SER A 45 10.25 -4.53 2.11
N ARG A 46 9.17 -4.48 1.35
CA ARG A 46 9.13 -4.99 -0.02
C ARG A 46 8.34 -4.01 -0.88
N VAL A 47 8.83 -3.73 -2.09
CA VAL A 47 8.12 -2.92 -3.08
C VAL A 47 7.90 -3.75 -4.32
N THR A 48 6.63 -3.99 -4.64
CA THR A 48 6.21 -4.70 -5.86
C THR A 48 5.50 -3.70 -6.76
N VAL A 49 5.91 -3.65 -8.03
CA VAL A 49 5.21 -2.91 -9.08
C VAL A 49 4.27 -3.88 -9.78
N VAL A 50 2.98 -3.55 -9.76
CA VAL A 50 1.93 -4.32 -10.41
C VAL A 50 1.41 -3.52 -11.61
N GLU A 51 1.19 -4.22 -12.71
CA GLU A 51 0.62 -3.66 -13.91
C GLU A 51 -0.86 -4.02 -13.98
N ARG A 52 -1.66 -3.09 -14.49
CA ARG A 52 -3.06 -3.36 -14.76
C ARG A 52 -3.20 -4.46 -15.83
N PRO A 53 -4.18 -5.37 -15.72
CA PRO A 53 -4.53 -6.29 -16.81
C PRO A 53 -4.90 -5.53 -18.09
N SER A 54 -4.40 -5.99 -19.25
CA SER A 54 -4.76 -5.41 -20.54
C SER A 54 -6.28 -5.45 -20.76
N GLY A 55 -6.89 -4.31 -21.08
CA GLY A 55 -8.33 -4.19 -21.40
C GLY A 55 -9.19 -3.36 -20.45
N VAL A 56 -8.65 -2.83 -19.34
CA VAL A 56 -9.38 -1.90 -18.44
C VAL A 56 -9.08 -0.44 -18.84
N ALA A 57 -10.12 0.33 -19.20
CA ALA A 57 -10.06 1.60 -19.94
C ALA A 57 -9.73 2.88 -19.13
N SER A 58 -9.23 2.79 -17.90
CA SER A 58 -9.03 3.98 -17.05
C SER A 58 -7.73 4.74 -17.36
N GLU A 59 -7.81 6.02 -17.69
CA GLU A 59 -6.65 6.90 -17.97
C GLU A 59 -5.72 7.16 -16.75
N ARG A 60 -6.13 6.77 -15.53
CA ARG A 60 -5.47 7.13 -14.25
C ARG A 60 -4.35 6.17 -13.80
N ALA A 61 -3.28 6.05 -14.59
CA ALA A 61 -2.10 5.20 -14.35
C ALA A 61 -2.27 3.70 -14.65
N ALA A 62 -1.34 3.17 -15.45
CA ALA A 62 -1.30 1.78 -15.88
C ALA A 62 -0.54 0.85 -14.90
N ARG A 63 0.22 1.44 -13.97
CA ARG A 63 1.11 0.75 -13.05
C ARG A 63 0.95 1.29 -11.63
N PHE A 64 1.06 0.43 -10.64
CA PHE A 64 0.97 0.77 -9.22
C PHE A 64 2.11 0.17 -8.44
N ALA A 65 2.59 0.88 -7.43
CA ALA A 65 3.59 0.38 -6.49
C ALA A 65 2.92 0.01 -5.16
N ILE A 66 3.11 -1.25 -4.75
CA ILE A 66 2.68 -1.75 -3.45
C ILE A 66 3.92 -1.82 -2.55
N LYS A 67 3.96 -0.95 -1.54
CA LYS A 67 5.02 -0.96 -0.51
C LYS A 67 4.52 -1.67 0.73
N GLU A 68 5.02 -2.87 0.96
CA GLU A 68 4.79 -3.67 2.15
C GLU A 68 5.81 -3.33 3.25
N TYR A 69 5.34 -3.18 4.48
CA TYR A 69 6.13 -2.98 5.69
C TYR A 69 5.86 -4.11 6.69
N ARG A 70 6.91 -4.84 7.07
CA ARG A 70 6.83 -5.96 8.02
C ARG A 70 7.41 -5.53 9.37
N HIS A 71 6.65 -5.74 10.44
CA HIS A 71 7.07 -5.36 11.79
C HIS A 71 7.64 -6.59 12.51
N GLY A 72 8.93 -6.53 12.83
CA GLY A 72 9.60 -7.48 13.74
C GLY A 72 9.12 -7.36 15.20
N PRO A 73 9.54 -8.26 16.09
CA PRO A 73 9.03 -8.36 17.47
C PRO A 73 9.19 -7.07 18.28
N ILE A 74 10.32 -6.36 18.15
CA ILE A 74 10.57 -5.10 18.85
C ILE A 74 9.63 -4.00 18.35
N ARG A 75 9.48 -3.85 17.03
CA ARG A 75 8.59 -2.84 16.43
C ARG A 75 7.11 -3.12 16.70
N ARG A 76 6.73 -4.37 16.98
CA ARG A 76 5.35 -4.74 17.35
C ARG A 76 4.95 -4.16 18.71
N LEU A 77 5.85 -4.13 19.68
CA LEU A 77 5.58 -3.58 21.01
C LEU A 77 5.31 -2.07 20.94
N LEU A 78 6.09 -1.34 20.15
CA LEU A 78 5.91 0.11 19.96
C LEU A 78 4.68 0.45 19.11
N SER A 79 4.26 -0.46 18.22
CA SER A 79 3.15 -0.21 17.28
C SER A 79 1.75 -0.09 17.90
N LEU A 80 1.60 -0.33 19.20
CA LEU A 80 0.31 -0.21 19.89
C LEU A 80 -0.17 1.24 20.00
N PHE A 81 0.75 2.21 19.96
CA PHE A 81 0.46 3.63 20.13
C PHE A 81 0.82 4.46 18.90
N GLU A 82 1.34 3.84 17.84
CA GLU A 82 1.78 4.52 16.63
C GLU A 82 0.85 4.26 15.45
N VAL A 83 0.67 5.28 14.61
CA VAL A 83 0.03 5.10 13.31
C VAL A 83 0.92 4.17 12.46
N PRO A 84 0.38 3.04 11.94
CA PRO A 84 1.11 2.10 11.11
C PRO A 84 1.79 2.78 9.92
N LYS A 85 3.00 2.33 9.55
CA LYS A 85 3.82 3.02 8.55
C LYS A 85 3.10 3.20 7.21
N GLY A 86 2.42 2.17 6.70
CA GLY A 86 1.64 2.26 5.45
C GLY A 86 0.50 3.28 5.53
N GLN A 87 -0.26 3.27 6.64
CA GLN A 87 -1.33 4.24 6.88
C GLN A 87 -0.78 5.68 6.98
N ARG A 88 0.32 5.87 7.72
CA ARG A 88 0.96 7.17 7.86
C ARG A 88 1.45 7.72 6.52
N GLU A 89 2.06 6.88 5.69
CA GLU A 89 2.51 7.29 4.36
C GLU A 89 1.32 7.68 3.47
N PHE A 90 0.24 6.90 3.47
CA PHE A 90 -0.99 7.24 2.75
C PHE A 90 -1.53 8.61 3.16
N LEU A 91 -1.68 8.85 4.47
CA LEU A 91 -2.17 10.14 4.99
C LEU A 91 -1.24 11.30 4.63
N ASN A 92 0.08 11.11 4.76
CA ASN A 92 1.05 12.14 4.40
C ASN A 92 1.01 12.47 2.90
N LEU A 93 0.85 11.47 2.03
CA LEU A 93 0.71 11.68 0.59
C LEU A 93 -0.59 12.43 0.25
N GLN A 94 -1.70 12.12 0.93
CA GLN A 94 -2.96 12.87 0.78
C GLN A 94 -2.79 14.33 1.21
N ILE A 95 -2.11 14.58 2.34
CA ILE A 95 -1.81 15.93 2.81
C ILE A 95 -0.94 16.68 1.79
N CYS A 96 0.16 16.09 1.33
CA CYS A 96 1.01 16.70 0.29
C CYS A 96 0.21 17.08 -0.96
N ARG A 97 -0.67 16.20 -1.45
CA ARG A 97 -1.55 16.49 -2.58
C ARG A 97 -2.50 17.64 -2.30
N SER A 98 -3.13 17.66 -1.13
CA SER A 98 -4.05 18.74 -0.74
C SER A 98 -3.36 20.10 -0.65
N LEU A 99 -2.05 20.10 -0.39
CA LEU A 99 -1.20 21.30 -0.33
C LEU A 99 -0.56 21.65 -1.68
N GLY A 100 -0.86 20.92 -2.76
CA GLY A 100 -0.29 21.13 -4.08
C GLY A 100 1.18 20.72 -4.21
N VAL A 101 1.74 20.01 -3.22
CA VAL A 101 3.11 19.50 -3.28
C VAL A 101 3.18 18.33 -4.28
N PRO A 102 4.06 18.40 -5.31
CA PRO A 102 4.21 17.31 -6.27
C PRO A 102 4.56 16.01 -5.57
N THR A 103 3.70 15.01 -5.72
CA THR A 103 3.87 13.70 -5.08
C THR A 103 3.10 12.61 -5.83
N VAL A 104 3.43 11.35 -5.57
CA VAL A 104 2.71 10.20 -6.13
C VAL A 104 1.30 10.10 -5.55
N GLU A 105 0.36 9.63 -6.36
CA GLU A 105 -1.02 9.41 -5.92
C GLU A 105 -1.11 8.25 -4.94
N PRO A 106 -1.52 8.44 -3.68
CA PRO A 106 -1.88 7.34 -2.80
C PRO A 106 -3.27 6.82 -3.18
N VAL A 107 -3.43 5.51 -3.33
CA VAL A 107 -4.70 4.92 -3.80
C VAL A 107 -5.25 3.82 -2.90
N ALA A 108 -4.43 3.23 -2.03
CA ALA A 108 -4.91 2.32 -0.99
C ALA A 108 -3.91 2.21 0.16
N TYR A 109 -4.40 1.75 1.32
CA TYR A 109 -3.54 1.25 2.39
C TYR A 109 -4.19 0.08 3.13
N GLY A 110 -3.35 -0.77 3.71
CA GLY A 110 -3.79 -1.89 4.51
C GLY A 110 -2.98 -2.00 5.79
N VAL A 111 -3.64 -2.46 6.86
CA VAL A 111 -3.01 -2.74 8.15
C VAL A 111 -3.49 -4.07 8.67
N ARG A 112 -2.54 -4.97 8.96
CA ARG A 112 -2.80 -6.27 9.58
C ARG A 112 -2.29 -6.27 11.01
N ARG A 113 -3.19 -6.48 11.95
CA ARG A 113 -2.89 -6.57 13.39
C ARG A 113 -3.02 -7.99 13.87
N GLY A 114 -2.11 -8.39 14.76
CA GLY A 114 -2.26 -9.62 15.52
C GLY A 114 -3.41 -9.52 16.52
N TRP A 115 -3.70 -10.64 17.17
CA TRP A 115 -4.71 -10.74 18.24
C TRP A 115 -4.51 -9.72 19.37
N SER A 116 -3.26 -9.38 19.70
CA SER A 116 -2.92 -8.40 20.74
C SER A 116 -3.11 -6.93 20.31
N GLY A 117 -3.59 -6.68 19.09
CA GLY A 117 -3.69 -5.34 18.50
C GLY A 117 -2.37 -4.82 17.91
N ALA A 118 -1.23 -5.48 18.18
CA ALA A 118 0.06 -5.09 17.62
C ALA A 118 0.08 -5.25 16.09
N VAL A 119 0.62 -4.25 15.40
CA VAL A 119 0.74 -4.24 13.93
C VAL A 119 1.78 -5.28 13.51
N ARG A 120 1.35 -6.25 12.70
CA ARG A 120 2.25 -7.28 12.13
C ARG A 120 2.82 -6.83 10.80
N SER A 121 1.97 -6.25 9.96
CA SER A 121 2.33 -5.70 8.67
C SER A 121 1.39 -4.58 8.29
N SER A 122 1.87 -3.70 7.42
CA SER A 122 1.04 -2.68 6.75
C SER A 122 1.52 -2.52 5.31
N PHE A 123 0.68 -1.99 4.44
CA PHE A 123 1.10 -1.58 3.11
C PHE A 123 0.49 -0.25 2.72
N VAL A 124 1.08 0.38 1.71
CA VAL A 124 0.50 1.48 0.95
C VAL A 124 0.61 1.17 -0.53
N VAL A 125 -0.42 1.54 -1.28
CA VAL A 125 -0.43 1.47 -2.74
C VAL A 125 -0.42 2.88 -3.29
N THR A 126 0.45 3.13 -4.25
CA THR A 126 0.51 4.40 -4.97
C THR A 126 0.46 4.18 -6.47
N ALA A 127 0.05 5.18 -7.24
CA ALA A 127 0.37 5.23 -8.66
C ALA A 127 1.89 5.10 -8.83
N TYR A 128 2.32 4.30 -9.82
CA TYR A 128 3.73 4.14 -10.13
C TYR A 128 4.13 5.12 -11.22
N VAL A 129 5.21 5.85 -10.96
CA VAL A 129 5.83 6.77 -11.92
C VAL A 129 7.25 6.24 -12.15
N GLU A 130 7.54 5.88 -13.40
CA GLU A 130 8.85 5.42 -13.81
C GLU A 130 9.77 6.64 -13.90
N ALA A 131 10.75 6.71 -13.00
CA ALA A 131 11.72 7.79 -12.82
C ALA A 131 11.25 9.09 -12.13
N ALA A 132 12.13 9.57 -11.24
CA ALA A 132 12.03 10.81 -10.45
C ALA A 132 12.20 12.10 -11.29
N GLU A 133 11.92 12.07 -12.59
CA GLU A 133 12.12 13.22 -13.48
C GLU A 133 10.98 14.24 -13.42
N HIS A 134 9.78 13.83 -12.99
CA HIS A 134 8.64 14.76 -12.86
C HIS A 134 8.64 15.58 -11.54
N LEU A 135 9.47 15.23 -10.56
CA LEU A 135 9.61 16.06 -9.34
C LEU A 135 10.52 17.29 -9.56
N ARG A 136 11.07 17.48 -10.77
CA ARG A 136 11.94 18.61 -11.13
C ARG A 136 11.28 19.70 -11.97
N ALA A 137 9.97 19.65 -12.21
CA ALA A 137 9.31 20.65 -13.03
C ALA A 137 7.99 21.15 -12.42
N ARG A 138 8.09 22.20 -11.60
CA ARG A 138 7.47 23.52 -11.81
C ARG A 138 7.80 24.45 -10.66
#